data_AF-A0AAX4HKX8-F1
#
_entry.id   AF-A0AAX4HKX8-F1
#
_cell.length_a   1.000
_cell.length_b   1.000
_cell.length_c   1.000
_cell.angle_alpha   90.00
_cell.angle_beta   90.00
_cell.angle_gamma   90.00
#
_symmetry.space_group_name_H-M   'P 1'
#
loop_
_entity.id
_entity.type
_entity.pdbx_description
1 polymer ?
#
loop_
_entity_poly.entity_id
_entity_poly.type
_entity_poly.pdbx_seq_one_letter_code
_entity_poly.pdbx_strand_id
1 'polypeptide(L)'
;MLFSSPEKKWDAQHVSKELRSNVTAATIQLEDLEQKGLIKVDEKRFFFYSPKEHHELIKTLFILYHDKPVAVVTCIYDKPQDKLKSFANAFKIKKD
;
A
#
# COMPACT_ATOMS: atom_id res chain seq x y z
N MET A 1 4.88 -6.99 4.36
CA MET A 1 5.23 -8.28 3.72
C MET A 1 5.58 -8.19 2.23
N LEU A 2 5.13 -7.17 1.46
CA LEU A 2 5.57 -7.00 0.06
C LEU A 2 7.01 -6.42 -0.07
N PHE A 3 7.37 -5.47 0.79
CA PHE A 3 8.72 -4.87 0.81
C PHE A 3 9.80 -5.82 1.37
N SER A 4 9.43 -6.73 2.27
CA SER A 4 10.36 -7.65 2.93
C SER A 4 10.86 -8.78 2.03
N SER A 5 10.27 -8.97 0.85
CA SER A 5 10.62 -10.07 -0.07
C SER A 5 10.34 -9.64 -1.52
N PRO A 6 11.11 -8.68 -2.07
CA PRO A 6 10.85 -8.11 -3.40
C PRO A 6 11.02 -9.13 -4.54
N GLU A 7 11.78 -10.20 -4.32
CA GLU A 7 11.97 -11.29 -5.28
C GLU A 7 10.84 -12.34 -5.25
N LYS A 8 9.97 -12.29 -4.24
CA LYS A 8 8.87 -13.23 -4.12
C LYS A 8 7.82 -12.87 -5.16
N LYS A 9 7.46 -13.87 -5.95
CA LYS A 9 6.35 -13.79 -6.91
C LYS A 9 5.11 -14.38 -6.26
N TRP A 10 3.97 -13.75 -6.51
CA TRP A 10 2.68 -14.20 -5.98
C TRP A 10 1.67 -14.37 -7.10
N ASP A 11 0.82 -15.37 -7.00
CA ASP A 11 -0.43 -15.42 -7.77
C ASP A 11 -1.62 -15.20 -6.82
N ALA A 12 -2.81 -14.96 -7.38
CA ALA A 12 -4.01 -14.72 -6.58
C ALA A 12 -4.39 -15.90 -5.65
N GLN A 13 -4.00 -17.13 -6.01
CA GLN A 13 -4.27 -18.33 -5.21
C GLN A 13 -3.36 -18.37 -3.96
N HIS A 14 -2.10 -17.96 -4.09
CA HIS A 14 -1.19 -17.82 -2.96
C HIS A 14 -1.59 -16.65 -2.06
N VAL A 15 -1.94 -15.50 -2.64
CA VAL A 15 -2.36 -14.31 -1.87
C VAL A 15 -3.65 -14.59 -1.08
N SER A 16 -4.64 -15.23 -1.69
CA SER A 16 -5.88 -15.59 -0.99
C SER A 16 -5.65 -16.53 0.19
N LYS A 17 -4.73 -17.49 0.06
CA LYS A 17 -4.32 -18.37 1.17
C LYS A 17 -3.61 -17.59 2.28
N GLU A 18 -2.63 -16.76 1.94
CA GLU A 18 -1.86 -15.97 2.91
C GLU A 18 -2.75 -14.98 3.68
N LEU A 19 -3.69 -14.32 2.98
CA LEU A 19 -4.60 -13.34 3.56
C LEU A 19 -5.90 -13.94 4.13
N ARG A 20 -6.07 -15.26 4.04
CA ARG A 20 -7.31 -15.98 4.41
C ARG A 20 -8.55 -15.33 3.78
N SER A 21 -8.43 -14.91 2.53
CA SER A 21 -9.48 -14.29 1.73
C SER A 21 -9.90 -15.23 0.59
N ASN A 22 -10.86 -14.81 -0.24
CA ASN A 22 -11.21 -15.56 -1.45
C ASN A 22 -10.36 -15.11 -2.66
N VAL A 23 -10.22 -16.00 -3.65
CA VAL A 23 -9.37 -15.77 -4.84
C VAL A 23 -9.84 -14.54 -5.62
N THR A 24 -11.16 -14.35 -5.77
CA THR A 24 -11.73 -13.22 -6.52
C THR A 24 -11.33 -11.88 -5.89
N ALA A 25 -11.45 -11.75 -4.57
CA ALA A 25 -11.07 -10.55 -3.83
C ALA A 25 -9.55 -10.31 -3.90
N ALA A 26 -8.75 -11.37 -3.81
CA ALA A 26 -7.30 -11.27 -4.00
C ALA A 26 -6.93 -10.79 -5.41
N THR A 27 -7.59 -11.30 -6.45
CA THR A 27 -7.40 -10.83 -7.83
C THR A 27 -7.73 -9.35 -7.98
N ILE A 28 -8.90 -8.91 -7.50
CA ILE A 28 -9.32 -7.50 -7.58
C ILE A 28 -8.31 -6.58 -6.89
N GLN A 29 -7.82 -6.98 -5.70
CA GLN A 29 -6.83 -6.19 -4.97
C GLN A 29 -5.47 -6.15 -5.69
N LEU A 30 -5.03 -7.25 -6.29
CA LEU A 30 -3.79 -7.30 -7.05
C LEU A 30 -3.86 -6.43 -8.31
N GLU A 31 -4.99 -6.46 -9.03
CA GLU A 31 -5.23 -5.59 -10.18
C GLU A 31 -5.24 -4.09 -9.79
N ASP A 32 -5.89 -3.74 -8.67
CA ASP A 32 -5.88 -2.36 -8.14
C ASP A 32 -4.46 -1.89 -7.76
N LEU A 33 -3.66 -2.77 -7.14
CA LEU A 33 -2.26 -2.49 -6.81
C LEU A 33 -1.38 -2.33 -8.05
N GLU A 34 -1.64 -3.11 -9.11
CA GLU A 34 -0.95 -2.99 -10.39
C GLU A 34 -1.29 -1.67 -11.08
N GLN A 35 -2.58 -1.30 -11.12
CA GLN A 35 -3.04 -0.02 -11.67
C GLN A 35 -2.43 1.18 -10.95
N LYS A 36 -2.26 1.09 -9.62
CA LYS A 36 -1.55 2.08 -8.79
C LYS A 36 -0.04 2.06 -8.96
N GLY A 37 0.48 1.14 -9.77
CA GLY A 37 1.90 1.01 -10.08
C GLY A 37 2.75 0.54 -8.90
N LEU A 38 2.16 -0.11 -7.91
CA LEU A 38 2.87 -0.64 -6.72
C LEU A 38 3.48 -2.02 -6.97
N ILE A 39 2.84 -2.79 -7.84
CA ILE A 39 3.29 -4.12 -8.28
C ILE A 39 3.24 -4.20 -9.81
N LYS A 40 3.94 -5.18 -10.38
CA LYS A 40 3.85 -5.55 -11.79
C LYS A 40 3.41 -6.98 -11.92
N VAL A 41 2.81 -7.31 -13.06
CA VAL A 41 2.42 -8.67 -13.44
C VAL A 41 3.29 -9.17 -14.59
N ASP A 42 3.65 -10.45 -14.59
CA ASP A 42 4.28 -11.11 -15.73
C ASP A 42 3.27 -11.85 -16.63
N GLU A 43 3.73 -12.38 -17.76
CA GLU A 43 2.88 -13.08 -18.73
C GLU A 43 2.16 -14.31 -18.15
N LYS A 44 2.68 -14.88 -17.06
CA LYS A 44 2.10 -16.03 -16.36
C LYS A 44 1.17 -15.62 -15.22
N ARG A 45 0.82 -14.33 -15.12
CA ARG A 45 0.02 -13.73 -14.03
C ARG A 45 0.65 -13.86 -12.65
N PHE A 46 1.99 -13.89 -12.57
CA PHE A 46 2.66 -13.66 -11.30
C PHE A 46 2.87 -12.18 -11.07
N PHE A 47 2.47 -11.74 -9.88
CA PHE A 47 2.64 -10.39 -9.39
C PHE A 47 3.92 -10.29 -8.56
N PHE A 48 4.63 -9.16 -8.68
CA PHE A 48 5.86 -8.88 -7.93
C PHE A 48 5.97 -7.40 -7.60
N TYR A 49 6.66 -7.09 -6.50
CA TYR A 49 6.81 -5.71 -6.02
C TYR A 49 7.69 -4.91 -6.98
N SER A 50 7.16 -3.81 -7.53
CA SER A 50 7.88 -2.95 -8.47
C SER A 50 7.23 -1.56 -8.48
N PRO A 51 7.34 -0.81 -7.38
CA PRO A 51 6.72 0.52 -7.28
C PRO A 51 7.32 1.46 -8.33
N LYS A 52 6.47 2.07 -9.17
CA LYS A 52 6.88 3.15 -10.09
C LYS A 52 7.23 4.42 -9.32
N GLU A 53 6.47 4.72 -8.27
CA GLU A 53 6.58 5.92 -7.45
C GLU A 53 6.51 5.56 -5.95
N HIS A 54 6.93 6.48 -5.08
CA HIS A 54 6.79 6.37 -3.62
C HIS A 54 7.54 5.20 -2.94
N HIS A 55 8.56 4.63 -3.60
CA HIS A 55 9.37 3.54 -3.00
C HIS A 55 9.90 3.89 -1.60
N GLU A 56 10.50 5.08 -1.44
CA GLU A 56 11.02 5.54 -0.15
C GLU A 56 9.92 5.75 0.91
N LEU A 57 8.72 6.16 0.49
CA LEU A 57 7.57 6.27 1.40
C LEU A 57 7.13 4.89 1.88
N ILE A 58 7.05 3.90 0.98
CA ILE A 58 6.68 2.52 1.32
C ILE A 58 7.72 1.91 2.26
N LYS A 59 9.01 2.15 2.01
CA LYS A 59 10.11 1.73 2.89
C LYS A 59 10.02 2.38 4.27
N THR A 60 9.78 3.70 4.33
CA THR A 60 9.60 4.43 5.59
C THR A 60 8.38 3.91 6.36
N LEU A 61 7.27 3.66 5.66
CA LEU A 61 6.07 3.09 6.25
C LEU A 61 6.34 1.68 6.80
N PHE A 62 7.10 0.86 6.09
CA PHE A 62 7.48 -0.48 6.55
C PHE A 62 8.29 -0.44 7.85
N ILE A 63 9.28 0.45 7.95
CA ILE A 63 10.08 0.65 9.17
C ILE A 63 9.18 1.11 10.32
N LEU A 64 8.35 2.13 10.09
CA LEU A 64 7.44 2.67 11.11
C LEU A 64 6.41 1.63 11.59
N TYR A 65 5.92 0.77 10.69
CA TYR A 65 4.99 -0.29 11.05
C TYR A 65 5.64 -1.35 11.95
N HIS A 66 6.94 -1.61 11.78
CA HIS A 66 7.69 -2.50 12.67
C HIS A 66 7.91 -1.87 14.05
N ASP A 67 8.32 -0.60 14.09
CA ASP A 67 8.67 0.08 15.34
C ASP A 67 7.44 0.49 16.16
N LYS A 68 6.34 0.88 15.50
CA LYS A 68 5.15 1.47 16.14
C LYS A 68 3.84 0.99 15.50
N PRO A 69 3.55 -0.33 15.49
CA PRO A 69 2.41 -0.89 14.77
C PRO A 69 1.06 -0.28 15.21
N VAL A 70 0.83 -0.11 16.51
CA VAL A 70 -0.42 0.47 17.04
C VAL A 70 -0.61 1.91 16.56
N ALA A 71 0.41 2.76 16.68
CA ALA A 71 0.32 4.16 16.26
C ALA A 71 0.10 4.32 14.76
N VAL A 72 0.73 3.46 13.93
CA VAL A 72 0.52 3.48 12.48
C VAL A 72 -0.89 3.02 12.12
N VAL A 73 -1.37 1.93 12.73
CA VAL A 73 -2.75 1.44 12.54
C VAL A 73 -3.75 2.52 12.96
N THR A 74 -3.61 3.07 14.16
CA THR A 74 -4.43 4.19 14.65
C THR A 74 -4.39 5.36 13.67
N CYS A 75 -3.24 5.77 13.16
CA CYS A 75 -3.15 6.86 12.17
C CYS A 75 -3.90 6.56 10.84
N ILE A 76 -3.87 5.32 10.37
CA ILE A 76 -4.57 4.90 9.14
C ILE A 76 -6.08 4.90 9.35
N TYR A 77 -6.55 4.41 10.50
CA TYR A 77 -7.99 4.30 10.82
C TYR A 77 -8.59 5.60 11.38
N ASP A 78 -7.81 6.42 12.08
CA ASP A 78 -8.25 7.70 12.67
C ASP A 78 -8.25 8.85 11.68
N LYS A 79 -7.71 8.67 10.46
CA LYS A 79 -7.77 9.70 9.41
C LYS A 79 -9.24 10.04 9.12
N PRO A 80 -9.72 11.25 9.46
CA PRO A 80 -10.96 11.74 8.89
C PRO A 80 -10.60 12.11 7.45
N GLN A 81 -11.33 11.63 6.46
CA GLN A 81 -11.08 11.96 5.05
C GLN A 81 -11.01 13.49 4.79
N ASP A 82 -11.49 14.33 5.71
CA ASP A 82 -11.52 15.80 5.60
C ASP A 82 -10.46 16.60 6.39
N LYS A 83 -9.96 16.15 7.55
CA LYS A 83 -9.17 17.05 8.42
C LYS A 83 -7.75 17.34 7.93
N LEU A 84 -7.13 16.41 7.19
CA LEU A 84 -5.78 16.61 6.65
C LEU A 84 -5.77 17.66 5.51
N LYS A 85 -6.85 17.73 4.72
CA LYS A 85 -7.08 18.80 3.73
C LYS A 85 -7.30 20.15 4.41
N SER A 86 -8.07 20.17 5.50
CA SER A 86 -8.34 21.39 6.27
C SER A 86 -7.07 21.95 6.92
N PHE A 87 -6.20 21.09 7.46
CA PHE A 87 -4.88 21.50 7.96
C PHE A 87 -4.00 22.07 6.85
N ALA A 88 -3.89 21.42 5.68
CA ALA A 88 -3.11 21.93 4.55
C ALA A 88 -3.65 23.27 4.01
N ASN A 89 -4.97 23.49 4.06
CA ASN A 89 -5.59 24.76 3.68
C ASN A 89 -5.40 25.87 4.75
N ALA A 90 -5.35 25.52 6.04
CA ALA A 90 -5.11 26.48 7.12
C ALA A 90 -3.68 27.06 7.10
N PHE A 91 -2.72 26.34 6.51
CA PHE A 91 -1.33 26.80 6.34
C PHE A 91 -1.05 27.44 4.96
N LYS A 92 -2.02 27.47 4.05
CA LYS A 92 -1.99 28.41 2.92
C LYS A 92 -2.40 29.80 3.41
N ILE A 93 -1.54 30.41 4.22
CA ILE A 93 -1.57 31.84 4.48
C ILE A 93 -1.41 32.53 3.12
N LYS A 94 -2.42 33.33 2.79
CA LYS A 94 -2.45 34.22 1.62
C LYS A 94 -1.17 35.04 1.60
N LYS A 95 -0.44 34.98 0.48
CA LYS A 95 0.41 36.09 0.05
C LYS A 95 -0.49 36.98 -0.82
N ASP A 96 -0.44 38.27 -0.55
CA ASP A 96 -1.31 39.36 -1.04
C ASP A 96 -1.94 39.18 -2.43
#